data_AF-E9EB51-F1
#
_entry.id   AF-E9EB51-F1
#
_cell.length_a   1.000
_cell.length_b   1.000
_cell.length_c   1.000
_cell.angle_alpha   90.00
_cell.angle_beta   90.00
_cell.angle_gamma   90.00
#
_symmetry.space_group_name_H-M   'P 1'
#
loop_
_entity.id
_entity.type
_entity.pdbx_description
1 polymer ?
#
loop_
_entity_poly.entity_id
_entity_poly.type
_entity_poly.pdbx_seq_one_letter_code
_entity_poly.pdbx_strand_id
1 'polypeptide(L)'
;MSDLFEAQDEVTQNECDAYARSLAKSSVTPLPWQGFHSYTLLSASGIIIQFQFKASPLDNSTVKIAKSIHPYLTPTTTYYGSMPNSSVTIWVMDALPGIGFLFIVSSITLAKQDIIITDLAKFYAKSWKNA
;
A
#
# COMPACT_ATOMS: atom_id res chain seq x y z
N MET A 1 -6.00 15.31 -3.90
CA MET A 1 -5.51 14.77 -5.18
C MET A 1 -4.20 14.05 -4.88
N SER A 2 -3.82 13.01 -5.63
CA SER A 2 -2.53 12.34 -5.41
C SER A 2 -1.43 13.05 -6.19
N ASP A 3 -0.28 13.23 -5.56
CA ASP A 3 0.91 13.86 -6.14
C ASP A 3 1.46 13.08 -7.34
N LEU A 4 1.05 11.80 -7.52
CA LEU A 4 1.37 11.02 -8.72
C LEU A 4 1.01 11.79 -10.01
N PHE A 5 -0.16 12.44 -10.03
CA PHE A 5 -0.67 13.13 -11.22
C PHE A 5 -0.03 14.51 -11.44
N GLU A 6 0.70 15.02 -10.45
CA GLU A 6 1.54 16.21 -10.61
C GLU A 6 2.91 15.82 -11.21
N ALA A 7 3.42 14.66 -10.80
CA ALA A 7 4.70 14.13 -11.27
C ALA A 7 4.61 13.42 -12.62
N GLN A 8 3.43 12.90 -13.01
CA GLN A 8 3.21 12.09 -14.20
C GLN A 8 1.94 12.52 -14.94
N ASP A 9 2.07 12.84 -16.23
CA ASP A 9 0.98 13.23 -17.13
C ASP A 9 0.50 12.09 -18.05
N GLU A 10 1.13 10.90 -17.96
CA GLU A 10 0.80 9.73 -18.78
C GLU A 10 -0.57 9.11 -18.44
N VAL A 11 -1.07 9.32 -17.22
CA VAL A 11 -2.35 8.79 -16.74
C VAL A 11 -3.07 9.81 -15.87
N THR A 12 -4.38 9.79 -15.93
CA THR A 12 -5.27 10.60 -15.09
C THR A 12 -5.87 9.78 -13.95
N GLN A 13 -6.38 10.48 -12.93
CA GLN A 13 -7.11 9.84 -11.85
C GLN A 13 -8.32 9.04 -12.37
N ASN A 14 -9.06 9.57 -13.34
CA ASN A 14 -10.24 8.91 -13.89
C ASN A 14 -9.90 7.60 -14.62
N GLU A 15 -8.77 7.57 -15.33
CA GLU A 15 -8.28 6.34 -15.99
C GLU A 15 -7.87 5.29 -14.98
N CYS A 16 -7.16 5.69 -13.92
CA CYS A 16 -6.81 4.81 -12.81
C CYS A 16 -8.05 4.25 -12.11
N ASP A 17 -9.05 5.09 -11.81
CA ASP A 17 -10.31 4.69 -11.18
C ASP A 17 -11.11 3.73 -12.06
N ALA A 18 -11.18 4.00 -13.37
CA ALA A 18 -11.85 3.12 -14.33
C ALA A 18 -11.15 1.76 -14.44
N TYR A 19 -9.82 1.77 -14.52
CA TYR A 19 -9.02 0.55 -14.57
C TYR A 19 -9.21 -0.28 -13.30
N ALA A 20 -9.13 0.36 -12.13
CA ALA A 20 -9.27 -0.32 -10.85
C ALA A 20 -10.66 -0.92 -10.64
N ARG A 21 -11.73 -0.24 -11.06
CA ARG A 21 -13.10 -0.80 -11.04
C ARG A 21 -13.23 -2.02 -11.95
N SER A 22 -12.66 -1.96 -13.15
CA SER A 22 -12.64 -3.09 -14.08
C SER A 22 -11.88 -4.29 -13.49
N LEU A 23 -10.71 -4.02 -12.90
CA LEU A 23 -9.85 -5.01 -12.27
C LEU A 23 -10.51 -5.68 -11.06
N ALA A 24 -11.05 -4.88 -10.14
CA ALA A 24 -11.66 -5.37 -8.90
C ALA A 24 -13.07 -5.96 -9.10
N LYS A 25 -13.73 -5.65 -10.23
CA LYS A 25 -15.15 -5.92 -10.48
C LYS A 25 -16.06 -5.41 -9.34
N SER A 26 -15.67 -4.29 -8.72
CA SER A 26 -16.38 -3.67 -7.61
C SER A 26 -16.19 -2.15 -7.63
N SER A 27 -16.93 -1.44 -6.77
CA SER A 27 -16.60 -0.05 -6.48
C SER A 27 -15.20 0.04 -5.85
N VAL A 28 -14.56 1.18 -6.06
CA VAL A 28 -13.26 1.53 -5.48
C VAL A 28 -13.36 2.91 -4.85
N THR A 29 -12.56 3.16 -3.84
CA THR A 29 -12.49 4.46 -3.17
C THR A 29 -11.02 4.79 -2.92
N PRO A 30 -10.58 6.03 -3.22
CA PRO A 30 -9.22 6.45 -2.90
C PRO A 30 -8.99 6.37 -1.40
N LEU A 31 -7.84 5.85 -1.00
CA LEU A 31 -7.45 5.93 0.40
C LEU A 31 -7.29 7.40 0.82
N PRO A 32 -7.61 7.75 2.07
CA PRO A 32 -7.49 9.13 2.54
C PRO A 32 -6.04 9.63 2.60
N TRP A 33 -5.06 8.73 2.51
CA TRP A 33 -3.65 9.03 2.34
C TRP A 33 -3.18 8.48 1.00
N GLN A 34 -2.36 9.26 0.32
CA GLN A 34 -1.74 8.90 -0.95
C GLN A 34 -0.23 8.97 -0.78
N GLY A 35 0.49 8.13 -1.53
CA GLY A 35 1.94 8.23 -1.58
C GLY A 35 2.36 9.32 -2.56
N PHE A 36 3.54 9.89 -2.35
CA PHE A 36 4.09 10.92 -3.23
C PHE A 36 4.24 10.41 -4.69
N HIS A 37 4.66 9.16 -4.86
CA HIS A 37 4.83 8.53 -6.18
C HIS A 37 3.77 7.45 -6.48
N SER A 38 2.63 7.50 -5.80
CA SER A 38 1.63 6.44 -5.95
C SER A 38 0.21 6.91 -5.70
N TYR A 39 -0.70 6.39 -6.51
CA TYR A 39 -2.14 6.51 -6.29
C TYR A 39 -2.71 5.17 -5.84
N THR A 40 -3.39 5.15 -4.69
CA THR A 40 -3.85 3.93 -4.01
C THR A 40 -5.35 3.96 -3.78
N LEU A 41 -6.01 2.90 -4.21
CA LEU A 41 -7.45 2.69 -4.12
C LEU A 41 -7.73 1.44 -3.28
N LEU A 42 -8.83 1.47 -2.52
CA LEU A 42 -9.40 0.31 -1.85
C LEU A 42 -10.68 -0.10 -2.58
N SER A 43 -10.78 -1.38 -2.94
CA SER A 43 -12.00 -1.97 -3.50
C SER A 43 -12.96 -2.38 -2.39
N ALA A 44 -14.27 -2.37 -2.68
CA ALA A 44 -15.28 -2.92 -1.78
C ALA A 44 -15.12 -4.45 -1.54
N SER A 45 -14.37 -5.13 -2.40
CA SER A 45 -13.99 -6.54 -2.24
C SER A 45 -12.77 -6.76 -1.33
N GLY A 46 -12.20 -5.71 -0.73
CA GLY A 46 -11.08 -5.82 0.21
C GLY A 46 -9.70 -5.91 -0.45
N ILE A 47 -9.58 -5.45 -1.69
CA ILE A 47 -8.33 -5.45 -2.46
C ILE A 47 -7.82 -4.01 -2.56
N ILE A 48 -6.54 -3.82 -2.29
CA ILE A 48 -5.82 -2.58 -2.55
C ILE A 48 -5.22 -2.63 -3.95
N ILE A 49 -5.45 -1.57 -4.72
CA ILE A 49 -4.87 -1.37 -6.04
C ILE A 49 -4.02 -0.12 -5.99
N GLN A 50 -2.73 -0.26 -6.25
CA GLN A 50 -1.77 0.83 -6.23
C GLN A 50 -1.17 1.03 -7.62
N PHE A 51 -1.31 2.25 -8.12
CA PHE A 51 -0.62 2.75 -9.30
C PHE A 51 0.65 3.44 -8.84
N GLN A 52 1.80 3.06 -9.40
CA GLN A 52 3.10 3.52 -8.91
C GLN A 52 3.98 4.00 -10.05
N PHE A 53 4.60 5.15 -9.83
CA PHE A 53 5.55 5.73 -10.76
C PHE A 53 6.79 4.84 -10.92
N LYS A 54 7.23 4.64 -12.17
CA LYS A 54 8.34 3.75 -12.52
C LYS A 54 9.67 4.12 -11.84
N ALA A 55 9.91 5.40 -11.53
CA ALA A 55 11.14 5.82 -10.86
C ALA A 55 11.19 5.44 -9.36
N SER A 56 10.07 4.98 -8.80
CA SER A 56 9.97 4.51 -7.42
C SER A 56 9.26 3.15 -7.37
N PRO A 57 9.84 2.09 -7.96
CA PRO A 57 9.16 0.80 -8.08
C PRO A 57 9.16 0.04 -6.75
N LEU A 58 8.08 -0.66 -6.47
CA LEU A 58 8.06 -1.77 -5.52
C LEU A 58 8.93 -2.92 -6.06
N ASP A 59 9.86 -3.39 -5.23
CA ASP A 59 10.68 -4.53 -5.59
C ASP A 59 9.97 -5.85 -5.27
N ASN A 60 9.71 -6.65 -6.32
CA ASN A 60 8.97 -7.90 -6.19
C ASN A 60 9.68 -8.93 -5.30
N SER A 61 11.02 -8.91 -5.27
CA SER A 61 11.79 -9.84 -4.43
C SER A 61 11.64 -9.47 -2.95
N THR A 62 11.70 -8.18 -2.64
CA THR A 62 11.56 -7.62 -1.29
C THR A 62 10.18 -7.89 -0.72
N VAL A 63 9.11 -7.65 -1.48
CA VAL A 63 7.74 -7.90 -0.99
C VAL A 63 7.49 -9.39 -0.72
N LYS A 64 8.06 -10.29 -1.53
CA LYS A 64 7.99 -11.74 -1.31
C LYS A 64 8.74 -12.18 -0.06
N ILE A 65 9.94 -11.65 0.15
CA ILE A 65 10.73 -11.90 1.36
C ILE A 65 9.99 -11.40 2.59
N ALA A 66 9.48 -10.17 2.56
CA ALA A 66 8.71 -9.58 3.66
C ALA A 66 7.49 -10.45 4.02
N LYS A 67 6.74 -10.91 3.01
CA LYS A 67 5.60 -11.82 3.22
C LYS A 67 6.01 -13.16 3.82
N SER A 68 7.16 -13.71 3.42
CA SER A 68 7.70 -14.96 3.97
C SER A 68 8.08 -14.81 5.46
N ILE A 69 8.73 -13.71 5.83
CA ILE A 69 9.20 -13.46 7.21
C ILE A 69 8.03 -13.07 8.13
N HIS A 70 7.08 -12.29 7.62
CA HIS A 70 5.96 -11.71 8.37
C HIS A 70 4.60 -12.01 7.71
N PRO A 71 4.16 -13.28 7.67
CA PRO A 71 3.00 -13.71 6.88
C PRO A 71 1.68 -13.00 7.24
N TYR A 72 1.54 -12.54 8.48
CA TYR A 72 0.33 -11.86 8.97
C TYR A 72 0.44 -10.34 9.02
N LEU A 73 1.65 -9.77 8.90
CA LEU A 73 1.88 -8.32 8.98
C LEU A 73 2.23 -7.70 7.62
N THR A 74 2.43 -8.53 6.60
CA THR A 74 2.71 -8.09 5.23
C THR A 74 1.59 -8.56 4.31
N PRO A 75 1.03 -7.70 3.45
CA PRO A 75 0.01 -8.11 2.50
C PRO A 75 0.59 -9.09 1.47
N THR A 76 -0.27 -9.93 0.89
CA THR A 76 0.11 -10.59 -0.36
C THR A 76 0.15 -9.52 -1.44
N THR A 77 1.30 -9.31 -2.06
CA THR A 77 1.50 -8.25 -3.06
C THR A 77 1.88 -8.85 -4.39
N THR A 78 1.17 -8.48 -5.44
CA THR A 78 1.36 -9.00 -6.80
C THR A 78 1.52 -7.85 -7.79
N TYR A 79 2.57 -7.93 -8.61
CA TYR A 79 2.71 -7.07 -9.78
C TYR A 79 1.70 -7.49 -10.85
N TYR A 80 0.83 -6.57 -11.26
CA TYR A 80 -0.25 -6.84 -12.21
C TYR A 80 0.09 -6.40 -13.63
N GLY A 81 1.08 -5.52 -13.81
CA GLY A 81 1.47 -4.99 -15.11
C GLY A 81 1.65 -3.47 -15.07
N SER A 82 1.46 -2.82 -16.22
CA SER A 82 1.47 -1.37 -16.34
C SER A 82 0.17 -0.89 -16.97
N MET A 83 -0.15 0.39 -16.73
CA MET A 83 -1.26 1.06 -17.42
C MET A 83 -1.04 1.05 -18.94
N PRO A 84 -2.11 0.94 -19.75
CA PRO A 84 -1.98 0.95 -21.21
C PRO A 84 -1.23 2.20 -21.70
N ASN A 85 -0.20 1.99 -22.53
CA ASN A 85 0.65 3.05 -23.08
C ASN A 85 1.33 3.96 -22.04
N SER A 86 1.51 3.48 -20.81
CA SER A 86 2.14 4.24 -19.71
C SER A 86 3.21 3.41 -18.99
N SER A 87 4.16 4.13 -18.39
CA SER A 87 5.17 3.62 -17.48
C SER A 87 4.64 3.36 -16.05
N VAL A 88 3.43 3.84 -15.71
CA VAL A 88 2.81 3.64 -14.39
C VAL A 88 2.47 2.17 -14.17
N THR A 89 3.10 1.59 -13.15
CA THR A 89 2.93 0.18 -12.78
C THR A 89 1.71 -0.03 -11.88
N ILE A 90 1.14 -1.23 -11.94
CA ILE A 90 -0.05 -1.60 -11.17
C ILE A 90 0.30 -2.75 -10.23
N TRP A 91 -0.01 -2.54 -8.96
CA TRP A 91 0.20 -3.51 -7.88
C TRP A 91 -1.12 -3.82 -7.20
N VAL A 92 -1.35 -5.09 -6.93
CA VAL A 92 -2.56 -5.59 -6.27
C VAL A 92 -2.16 -6.21 -4.94
N MET A 93 -2.85 -5.83 -3.88
CA MET A 93 -2.54 -6.26 -2.52
C MET A 93 -3.80 -6.61 -1.73
N ASP A 94 -3.70 -7.57 -0.82
CA ASP A 94 -4.78 -7.81 0.14
C ASP A 94 -4.85 -6.64 1.14
N ALA A 95 -6.06 -6.19 1.49
CA ALA A 95 -6.22 -5.24 2.58
C ALA A 95 -5.99 -5.94 3.93
N LEU A 96 -4.97 -5.52 4.67
CA LEU A 96 -4.74 -6.01 6.02
C LEU A 96 -5.76 -5.39 7.00
N PRO A 97 -6.25 -6.14 8.00
CA PRO A 97 -7.12 -5.59 9.02
C PRO A 97 -6.35 -4.59 9.90
N GLY A 98 -7.04 -3.52 10.30
CA GLY A 98 -6.52 -2.55 11.25
C GLY A 98 -6.71 -1.11 10.79
N ILE A 99 -6.16 -0.19 11.58
CA ILE A 99 -6.19 1.25 11.32
C ILE A 99 -4.74 1.73 11.32
N GLY A 100 -4.38 2.54 10.32
CA GLY A 100 -3.04 3.13 10.25
C GLY A 100 -2.74 3.97 11.49
N PHE A 101 -1.51 3.85 12.02
CA PHE A 101 -1.09 4.54 13.25
C PHE A 101 -1.37 6.05 13.24
N LEU A 102 -1.17 6.71 12.09
CA LEU A 102 -1.41 8.13 11.90
C LEU A 102 -2.86 8.56 12.18
N PHE A 103 -3.85 7.68 12.01
CA PHE A 103 -5.27 7.98 12.26
C PHE A 103 -5.63 7.95 13.74
N ILE A 104 -4.86 7.22 14.54
CA ILE A 104 -5.16 7.04 15.96
C ILE A 104 -4.24 7.87 16.84
N VAL A 105 -3.13 8.41 16.33
CA VAL A 105 -2.06 9.02 17.13
C VAL A 105 -2.54 10.07 18.13
N SER A 106 -3.53 10.89 17.76
CA SER A 106 -4.12 11.93 18.63
C SER A 106 -5.06 11.39 19.71
N SER A 107 -5.45 10.12 19.64
CA SER A 107 -6.38 9.43 20.54
C SER A 107 -5.78 8.21 21.26
N ILE A 108 -4.47 8.00 21.09
CA ILE A 108 -3.74 6.93 21.78
C ILE A 108 -3.66 7.25 23.28
N THR A 109 -4.11 6.31 24.10
CA THR A 109 -3.90 6.37 25.56
C THR A 109 -2.46 6.00 25.90
N LEU A 110 -1.96 6.47 27.04
CA LEU A 110 -0.60 6.11 27.52
C LEU A 110 -0.39 4.59 27.57
N ALA A 111 -1.38 3.82 28.02
CA ALA A 111 -1.31 2.36 28.05
C ALA A 111 -1.18 1.74 26.64
N LYS A 112 -1.89 2.27 25.64
CA LYS A 112 -1.74 1.82 24.25
C LYS A 112 -0.39 2.24 23.66
N GLN A 113 0.14 3.39 24.06
CA GLN A 113 1.45 3.86 23.62
C GLN A 113 2.57 2.91 24.06
N ASP A 114 2.53 2.45 25.31
CA ASP A 114 3.51 1.50 25.85
C ASP A 114 3.51 0.18 25.06
N ILE A 115 2.32 -0.35 24.75
CA ILE A 115 2.16 -1.55 23.92
C ILE A 115 2.75 -1.34 22.52
N ILE A 116 2.43 -0.22 21.86
CA ILE A 116 2.91 0.09 20.50
C ILE A 116 4.44 0.18 20.47
N ILE A 117 5.03 0.90 21.43
CA ILE A 117 6.49 1.05 21.52
C ILE A 117 7.15 -0.30 21.77
N THR A 118 6.61 -1.09 22.68
CA THR A 118 7.11 -2.42 23.02
C THR A 118 7.06 -3.36 21.81
N ASP A 119 5.94 -3.39 21.09
CA ASP A 119 5.77 -4.27 19.94
C ASP A 119 6.61 -3.85 18.74
N LEU A 120 6.79 -2.54 18.53
CA LEU A 120 7.74 -2.02 17.54
C LEU A 120 9.18 -2.45 17.90
N ALA A 121 9.59 -2.30 19.15
CA ALA A 121 10.91 -2.74 19.61
C ALA A 121 11.13 -4.25 19.42
N LYS A 122 10.12 -5.08 19.73
CA LYS A 122 10.16 -6.53 19.50
C LYS A 122 10.26 -6.86 18.01
N PHE A 123 9.52 -6.17 17.15
CA PHE A 123 9.58 -6.35 15.71
C PHE A 123 10.98 -6.07 15.17
N TYR A 124 11.58 -4.92 15.53
CA TYR A 124 12.96 -4.58 15.15
C TYR A 124 13.99 -5.57 15.69
N ALA A 125 13.89 -5.93 16.97
CA ALA A 125 14.81 -6.90 17.58
C ALA A 125 14.75 -8.27 16.88
N LYS A 126 13.57 -8.71 16.43
CA LYS A 126 13.41 -9.96 15.68
C LYS A 126 14.15 -9.91 14.33
N SER A 127 14.18 -8.76 13.67
CA SER A 127 14.89 -8.58 12.40
C SER A 127 16.41 -8.67 12.55
N TRP A 128 16.97 -8.35 13.73
CA TRP A 128 18.42 -8.42 14.00
C TRP A 128 18.91 -9.74 14.60
N LYS A 129 18.04 -10.61 15.11
CA LYS A 129 18.46 -11.85 15.77
C LYS A 129 19.21 -12.84 14.88
N ASN A 130 19.12 -12.69 13.56
CA ASN A 130 19.83 -13.52 12.57
C ASN A 130 20.56 -12.67 11.52
N ALA A 131 20.85 -11.39 11.84
CA ALA A 131 21.60 -10.49 10.97
C ALA A 131 23.11 -10.72 11.11
#